data_AF-A0A167W0D7-F1
#
_entry.id   AF-A0A167W0D7-F1
#
_cell.length_a   1.000
_cell.length_b   1.000
_cell.length_c   1.000
_cell.angle_alpha   90.00
_cell.angle_beta   90.00
_cell.angle_gamma   90.00
#
_symmetry.space_group_name_H-M   'P 1'
#
loop_
_entity.id
_entity.type
_entity.pdbx_description
1 polymer ?
#
loop_
_entity_poly.entity_id
_entity_poly.type
_entity_poly.pdbx_seq_one_letter_code
_entity_poly.pdbx_strand_id
1 'polypeptide(L)'
;MNSWFGNPSLLLSPHGHSSHGSGEVGGYLSDHSDLNRGRSPRGRRGTSKPPEDPTDPALLRDIPSWLRSLRLHKYTENLKDLRWDELVELDDRGLEGRGVNALGARNKMLKVFEQVKEAKKEGRLDSIL
;
A
#
# COMPACT_ATOMS: atom_id res chain seq x y z
N MET A 1 4.55 2.31 28.86
CA MET A 1 5.13 3.22 29.87
C MET A 1 6.63 2.96 29.89
N ASN A 2 7.61 3.85 29.77
CA ASN A 2 7.77 5.30 29.62
C ASN A 2 9.13 5.44 28.90
N SER A 3 9.20 6.22 27.82
CA SER A 3 9.81 7.55 27.83
C SER A 3 11.34 7.54 27.97
N TRP A 4 12.00 8.08 26.93
CA TRP A 4 13.07 9.09 27.05
C TRP A 4 14.43 8.51 27.50
N PHE A 5 15.60 8.75 26.92
CA PHE A 5 16.18 9.88 26.19
C PHE A 5 17.55 9.42 25.66
N GLY A 6 18.17 10.19 24.76
CA GLY A 6 19.63 10.36 24.79
C GLY A 6 20.38 10.00 23.51
N ASN A 7 20.27 10.86 22.49
CA ASN A 7 21.34 11.78 22.05
C ASN A 7 22.82 11.36 22.25
N PRO A 8 23.76 11.99 21.52
CA PRO A 8 23.97 12.00 20.08
C PRO A 8 25.42 11.56 19.77
N SER A 9 25.73 11.57 18.48
CA SER A 9 27.06 11.99 18.01
C SER A 9 28.24 11.02 18.17
N LEU A 10 28.86 10.88 17.00
CA LEU A 10 30.30 10.87 16.79
C LEU A 10 31.03 9.54 16.74
N LEU A 11 31.78 9.49 15.64
CA LEU A 11 33.12 8.95 15.49
C LEU A 11 33.16 7.42 15.32
N LEU A 12 33.47 7.01 14.10
CA LEU A 12 34.84 6.85 13.61
C LEU A 12 35.28 5.43 13.92
N SER A 13 35.29 4.60 12.89
CA SER A 13 36.11 3.40 12.93
C SER A 13 37.56 3.80 12.65
N PRO A 14 38.53 3.42 13.50
CA PRO A 14 39.91 3.30 13.09
C PRO A 14 40.31 1.82 13.08
N HIS A 15 40.69 1.30 11.93
CA HIS A 15 41.63 0.19 11.79
C HIS A 15 42.38 0.44 10.45
N GLY A 16 43.70 0.46 10.37
CA GLY A 16 44.70 0.21 11.39
C GLY A 16 46.08 0.67 10.91
N HIS A 17 46.90 1.11 11.87
CA HIS A 17 48.34 1.24 11.71
C HIS A 17 48.99 -0.12 12.02
N SER A 18 49.86 -0.58 11.13
CA SER A 18 50.91 -1.54 11.44
C SER A 18 52.16 -0.78 11.91
N SER A 19 52.52 -0.96 13.18
CA SER A 19 53.82 -0.59 13.76
C SER A 19 54.28 -1.84 14.53
N HIS A 20 55.42 -2.45 14.18
CA HIS A 20 56.71 -2.16 14.81
C HIS A 20 56.57 -1.72 16.28
N GLY A 21 56.93 -2.59 17.22
CA GLY A 21 57.18 -2.25 18.62
C GLY A 21 56.31 -2.97 19.66
N SER A 22 56.72 -4.21 19.99
CA SER A 22 56.66 -4.84 21.33
C SER A 22 55.30 -5.12 22.01
N GLY A 23 54.97 -6.41 22.12
CA GLY A 23 54.80 -7.02 23.45
C GLY A 23 53.40 -7.48 23.91
N GLU A 24 53.25 -8.81 24.03
CA GLU A 24 52.72 -9.57 25.19
C GLU A 24 51.20 -9.47 25.51
N VAL A 25 50.38 -10.36 24.94
CA VAL A 25 49.73 -11.57 25.53
C VAL A 25 48.71 -11.37 26.68
N GLY A 26 47.49 -11.88 26.45
CA GLY A 26 46.61 -12.41 27.52
C GLY A 26 45.14 -11.95 27.46
N GLY A 27 44.21 -12.85 27.16
CA GLY A 27 42.77 -12.58 27.31
C GLY A 27 41.82 -13.46 26.50
N TYR A 28 41.67 -14.71 26.95
CA TYR A 28 40.49 -15.58 26.83
C TYR A 28 39.14 -14.86 26.53
N LEU A 29 38.29 -15.41 25.65
CA LEU A 29 37.07 -16.14 26.06
C LEU A 29 36.21 -16.50 24.85
N SER A 30 35.78 -17.75 24.86
CA SER A 30 35.13 -18.53 23.80
C SER A 30 33.64 -18.22 23.59
N ASP A 31 33.14 -18.73 22.45
CA ASP A 31 31.87 -19.46 22.28
C ASP A 31 30.59 -18.88 22.90
N HIS A 32 29.60 -18.50 22.07
CA HIS A 32 28.16 -18.71 22.36
C HIS A 32 27.28 -18.43 21.12
N SER A 33 26.91 -19.53 20.45
CA SER A 33 25.55 -19.94 20.02
C SER A 33 24.53 -18.97 19.38
N ASP A 34 23.99 -19.44 18.25
CA ASP A 34 22.63 -19.27 17.70
C ASP A 34 21.79 -18.09 18.16
N LEU A 35 21.48 -17.12 17.28
CA LEU A 35 20.14 -16.49 17.21
C LEU A 35 19.87 -15.88 15.82
N ASN A 36 19.08 -16.62 15.03
CA ASN A 36 17.94 -16.11 14.26
C ASN A 36 18.06 -14.67 13.72
N ARG A 37 18.60 -14.49 12.51
CA ARG A 37 18.60 -13.21 11.77
C ARG A 37 17.15 -12.79 11.50
N GLY A 38 16.59 -12.03 12.44
CA GLY A 38 15.28 -11.42 12.37
C GLY A 38 15.15 -10.54 11.13
N ARG A 39 14.43 -11.03 10.13
CA ARG A 39 13.73 -10.17 9.17
C ARG A 39 12.80 -9.28 10.00
N SER A 40 13.14 -8.01 10.15
CA SER A 40 12.21 -7.02 10.69
C SER A 40 11.06 -6.81 9.71
N PRO A 41 9.80 -7.17 10.03
CA PRO A 41 8.65 -6.79 9.25
C PRO A 41 8.06 -5.55 9.92
N ARG A 42 8.55 -4.35 9.55
CA ARG A 42 7.95 -3.14 10.11
C ARG A 42 7.96 -1.96 9.14
N GLY A 43 6.78 -1.71 8.61
CA GLY A 43 6.41 -0.52 7.87
C GLY A 43 4.92 -0.55 7.58
N ARG A 44 4.09 -0.68 8.64
CA ARG A 44 2.64 -0.51 8.52
C ARG A 44 2.38 0.89 7.98
N ARG A 45 1.98 0.88 6.71
CA ARG A 45 1.53 1.97 5.85
C ARG A 45 0.74 3.03 6.63
N GLY A 46 1.27 4.26 6.66
CA GLY A 46 0.52 5.42 7.11
C GLY A 46 -0.73 5.59 6.26
N THR A 47 -1.89 5.42 6.88
CA THR A 47 -3.22 5.66 6.30
C THR A 47 -3.70 7.04 6.74
N SER A 48 -2.97 8.08 6.38
CA SER A 48 -3.29 9.47 6.74
C SER A 48 -4.05 10.22 5.64
N LYS A 49 -5.07 9.55 5.10
CA LYS A 49 -6.28 10.16 4.54
C LYS A 49 -7.36 9.08 4.59
N PRO A 50 -8.58 9.38 5.07
CA PRO A 50 -9.72 8.51 4.79
C PRO A 50 -9.67 8.24 3.28
N PRO A 51 -9.60 6.97 2.83
CA PRO A 51 -9.77 6.71 1.41
C PRO A 51 -11.09 7.38 1.03
N GLU A 52 -11.07 8.23 0.00
CA GLU A 52 -12.32 8.75 -0.56
C GLU A 52 -13.23 7.54 -0.76
N ASP A 53 -14.39 7.58 -0.12
CA ASP A 53 -15.23 6.40 0.00
C ASP A 53 -15.76 6.09 -1.40
N PRO A 54 -15.26 5.02 -2.05
CA PRO A 54 -15.61 4.74 -3.43
C PRO A 54 -17.05 4.21 -3.55
N THR A 55 -17.75 4.06 -2.41
CA THR A 55 -19.14 3.64 -2.30
C THR A 55 -20.08 4.81 -2.04
N ASP A 56 -19.61 6.06 -2.25
CA ASP A 56 -20.49 7.22 -2.13
C ASP A 56 -21.60 7.22 -3.21
N PRO A 57 -22.88 7.31 -2.79
CA PRO A 57 -24.01 7.23 -3.70
C PRO A 57 -24.06 8.34 -4.75
N ALA A 58 -23.60 9.55 -4.42
CA ALA A 58 -23.58 10.66 -5.36
C ALA A 58 -22.47 10.48 -6.42
N LEU A 59 -21.33 9.90 -6.03
CA LEU A 59 -20.24 9.60 -6.97
C LEU A 59 -20.64 8.47 -7.94
N LEU A 60 -21.29 7.41 -7.48
CA LEU A 60 -21.70 6.30 -8.36
C LEU A 60 -22.69 6.73 -9.44
N ARG A 61 -23.51 7.76 -9.18
CA ARG A 61 -24.39 8.35 -10.19
C ARG A 61 -23.62 9.10 -11.29
N ASP A 62 -22.42 9.60 -10.98
CA ASP A 62 -21.55 10.35 -11.89
C ASP A 62 -20.21 9.62 -12.12
N ILE A 63 -20.21 8.66 -13.07
CA ILE A 63 -19.03 7.86 -13.44
C ILE A 63 -17.76 8.71 -13.66
N PRO A 64 -17.80 9.86 -14.38
CA PRO A 64 -16.63 10.72 -14.55
C PRO A 64 -16.04 11.22 -13.22
N SER A 65 -16.89 11.64 -12.28
CA SER A 65 -16.47 12.12 -10.97
C SER A 65 -15.95 10.99 -10.09
N TRP A 66 -16.59 9.82 -10.13
CA TRP A 66 -16.12 8.61 -9.43
C TRP A 66 -14.73 8.17 -9.91
N LEU A 67 -14.53 8.08 -11.22
CA LEU A 67 -13.21 7.73 -11.79
C LEU A 67 -12.15 8.80 -11.49
N ARG A 68 -12.54 10.08 -11.35
CA ARG A 68 -11.62 11.16 -10.93
C ARG A 68 -11.11 10.94 -9.51
N SER A 69 -11.99 10.60 -8.56
CA SER A 69 -11.61 10.24 -7.18
C SER A 69 -10.63 9.05 -7.16
N LEU A 70 -10.91 8.02 -7.97
CA LEU A 70 -10.05 6.85 -8.10
C LEU A 70 -8.74 7.11 -8.88
N ARG A 71 -8.56 8.30 -9.44
CA ARG A 71 -7.46 8.66 -10.36
C ARG A 71 -7.41 7.80 -11.63
N LEU A 72 -8.55 7.30 -12.08
CA LEU A 72 -8.75 6.49 -13.28
C LEU A 72 -9.44 7.28 -14.41
N HIS A 73 -9.50 8.60 -14.30
CA HIS A 73 -10.18 9.51 -15.23
C HIS A 73 -9.72 9.37 -16.70
N LYS A 74 -8.55 8.78 -16.97
CA LYS A 74 -8.09 8.45 -18.33
C LYS A 74 -8.99 7.43 -19.06
N TYR A 75 -9.75 6.61 -18.33
CA TYR A 75 -10.63 5.58 -18.90
C TYR A 75 -12.11 6.00 -18.90
N THR A 76 -12.41 7.25 -18.55
CA THR A 76 -13.79 7.74 -18.46
C THR A 76 -14.52 7.60 -19.79
N GLU A 77 -13.89 8.00 -20.90
CA GLU A 77 -14.49 7.91 -22.23
C GLU A 77 -14.82 6.47 -22.66
N ASN A 78 -14.13 5.47 -22.09
CA ASN A 78 -14.34 4.06 -22.38
C ASN A 78 -15.43 3.40 -21.51
N LEU A 79 -15.69 3.97 -20.33
CA LEU A 79 -16.52 3.36 -19.29
C LEU A 79 -17.78 4.17 -18.99
N LYS A 80 -17.87 5.43 -19.42
CA LYS A 80 -19.03 6.32 -19.20
C LYS A 80 -20.32 5.83 -19.87
N ASP A 81 -20.21 4.98 -20.89
CA ASP A 81 -21.36 4.43 -21.61
C ASP A 81 -22.11 3.36 -20.79
N LEU A 82 -21.50 2.89 -19.69
CA LEU A 82 -22.10 1.94 -18.77
C LEU A 82 -22.61 2.64 -17.52
N ARG A 83 -23.72 2.13 -16.98
CA ARG A 83 -24.16 2.48 -15.64
C ARG A 83 -23.18 1.88 -14.61
N TRP A 84 -23.10 2.49 -13.44
CA TRP A 84 -22.24 1.97 -12.36
C TRP A 84 -22.60 0.53 -12.00
N ASP A 85 -23.89 0.17 -12.07
CA ASP A 85 -24.39 -1.18 -11.80
C ASP A 85 -23.81 -2.21 -12.77
N GLU A 86 -23.90 -1.98 -14.08
CA GLU A 86 -23.32 -2.85 -15.10
C GLU A 86 -21.78 -2.83 -15.07
N LEU A 87 -21.19 -1.68 -14.72
CA LEU A 87 -19.75 -1.50 -14.66
C LEU A 87 -19.12 -2.34 -13.54
N VAL A 88 -19.75 -2.41 -12.37
CA VAL A 88 -19.24 -3.23 -11.25
C VAL A 88 -19.41 -4.73 -11.51
N GLU A 89 -20.30 -5.13 -12.42
CA GLU A 89 -20.44 -6.53 -12.85
C GLU A 89 -19.35 -6.98 -13.84
N LEU A 90 -18.53 -6.07 -14.39
CA LEU A 90 -17.47 -6.44 -15.32
C LEU A 90 -16.30 -7.19 -14.66
N ASP A 91 -15.85 -8.24 -15.34
CA ASP A 91 -14.61 -8.95 -15.06
C ASP A 91 -13.37 -8.31 -15.72
N ASP A 92 -12.18 -8.82 -15.39
CA ASP A 92 -10.88 -8.40 -15.96
C ASP A 92 -10.90 -8.32 -17.49
N ARG A 93 -11.45 -9.34 -18.16
CA ARG A 93 -11.56 -9.38 -19.63
C ARG A 93 -12.53 -8.34 -20.17
N GLY A 94 -13.61 -8.03 -19.44
CA GLY A 94 -14.56 -7.00 -19.82
C GLY A 94 -13.92 -5.61 -19.78
N LEU A 95 -13.11 -5.34 -18.75
CA LEU A 95 -12.33 -4.11 -18.64
C LEU A 95 -11.26 -3.99 -19.73
N GLU A 96 -10.57 -5.09 -20.05
CA GLU A 96 -9.60 -5.13 -21.14
C GLU A 96 -10.26 -4.81 -22.49
N GLY A 97 -11.39 -5.46 -22.80
CA GLY A 97 -12.13 -5.24 -24.06
C GLY A 97 -12.66 -3.82 -24.24
N ARG A 98 -12.88 -3.09 -23.13
CA ARG A 98 -13.29 -1.68 -23.15
C ARG A 98 -12.12 -0.71 -23.36
N GLY A 99 -10.87 -1.17 -23.23
CA GLY A 99 -9.66 -0.35 -23.41
C GLY A 99 -8.82 -0.16 -22.14
N VAL A 100 -9.15 -0.82 -21.04
CA VAL A 100 -8.33 -0.82 -19.81
C VAL A 100 -7.23 -1.87 -19.92
N ASN A 101 -6.22 -1.61 -20.74
CA ASN A 101 -5.11 -2.55 -20.99
C ASN A 101 -4.12 -2.68 -19.81
N ALA A 102 -4.12 -1.73 -18.88
CA ALA A 102 -3.17 -1.73 -17.77
C ALA A 102 -3.62 -2.68 -16.65
N LEU A 103 -2.90 -3.79 -16.44
CA LEU A 103 -3.19 -4.79 -15.40
C LEU A 103 -3.34 -4.18 -13.99
N GLY A 104 -2.49 -3.21 -13.65
CA GLY A 104 -2.58 -2.51 -12.36
C GLY A 104 -3.88 -1.71 -12.20
N ALA A 105 -4.40 -1.13 -13.29
CA ALA A 105 -5.66 -0.41 -13.27
C ALA A 105 -6.84 -1.39 -13.13
N ARG A 106 -6.81 -2.52 -13.85
CA ARG A 106 -7.85 -3.57 -13.75
C ARG A 106 -7.94 -4.15 -12.35
N ASN A 107 -6.81 -4.56 -11.76
CA ASN A 107 -6.77 -5.05 -10.38
C ASN A 107 -7.28 -4.02 -9.36
N LYS A 108 -7.06 -2.72 -9.61
CA LYS A 108 -7.60 -1.65 -8.77
C LYS A 108 -9.12 -1.52 -8.94
N MET A 109 -9.61 -1.51 -10.17
CA MET A 109 -11.04 -1.44 -10.48
C MET A 109 -11.81 -2.60 -9.85
N LEU A 110 -11.33 -3.83 -10.03
CA LEU A 110 -11.96 -5.03 -9.46
C LEU A 110 -12.09 -4.93 -7.93
N LYS A 111 -11.05 -4.47 -7.22
CA LYS A 111 -11.12 -4.24 -5.77
C LYS A 111 -12.15 -3.19 -5.36
N VAL A 112 -12.33 -2.16 -6.18
CA VAL A 112 -13.32 -1.12 -5.93
C VAL A 112 -14.73 -1.65 -6.23
N PHE A 113 -14.90 -2.42 -7.30
CA PHE A 113 -16.18 -3.03 -7.68
C PHE A 113 -16.69 -3.94 -6.57
N GLU A 114 -15.83 -4.75 -5.97
CA GLU A 114 -16.20 -5.58 -4.82
C GLU A 114 -16.68 -4.74 -3.62
N GLN A 115 -16.00 -3.65 -3.28
CA GLN A 115 -16.44 -2.74 -2.22
C GLN A 115 -17.82 -2.14 -2.50
N VAL A 116 -18.08 -1.75 -3.76
CA VAL A 116 -19.39 -1.22 -4.16
C VAL A 116 -20.48 -2.29 -4.08
N LYS A 117 -20.19 -3.54 -4.48
CA LYS A 117 -21.12 -4.66 -4.33
C LYS A 117 -21.42 -4.98 -2.87
N GLU A 118 -20.42 -4.95 -2.00
CA GLU A 118 -20.61 -5.13 -0.56
C GLU A 118 -21.47 -4.01 0.02
N ALA A 119 -21.20 -2.75 -0.32
CA ALA A 119 -22.03 -1.62 0.11
C ALA A 119 -23.47 -1.69 -0.43
N LYS A 120 -23.67 -2.19 -1.65
CA LYS A 120 -25.00 -2.48 -2.23
C LYS A 120 -25.72 -3.55 -1.40
N LYS A 121 -25.04 -4.64 -1.07
CA LYS A 121 -25.59 -5.75 -0.27
C LYS A 121 -25.93 -5.34 1.16
N GLU A 122 -25.15 -4.44 1.74
CA GLU A 122 -25.41 -3.87 3.08
C GLU A 122 -26.53 -2.82 3.09
N GLY A 123 -27.10 -2.45 1.93
CA GLY A 123 -28.16 -1.46 1.83
C GLY A 123 -27.69 -0.01 2.00
N ARG A 124 -26.38 0.28 2.02
CA ARG A 124 -25.87 1.66 2.05
C ARG A 124 -26.20 2.44 0.77
N LEU A 125 -26.33 1.72 -0.35
CA LEU A 125 -26.60 2.30 -1.68
C LEU A 125 -28.11 2.32 -2.03
N ASP A 126 -28.99 1.91 -1.11
CA ASP A 126 -30.44 1.90 -1.33
C ASP A 126 -31.00 3.30 -1.60
N SER A 127 -30.31 4.33 -1.12
CA SER A 127 -30.65 5.75 -1.37
C SER A 127 -30.45 6.24 -2.82
N ILE A 128 -29.92 5.39 -3.71
CA ILE A 128 -29.72 5.69 -5.15
C ILE A 128 -30.77 4.97 -6.04
N LEU A 129 -31.48 3.98 -5.51
CA LEU A 129 -32.52 3.20 -6.20
C LEU A 129 -33.88 3.90 -6.08
#